data_AF-A0A532ETR6-F1
#
_entry.id   AF-A0A532ETR6-F1
#
_cell.length_a   1.000
_cell.length_b   1.000
_cell.length_c   1.000
_cell.angle_alpha   90.00
_cell.angle_beta   90.00
_cell.angle_gamma   90.00
#
_symmetry.space_group_name_H-M   'P 1'
#
loop_
_entity.id
_entity.type
_entity.pdbx_description
1 polymer ?
#
loop_
_entity_poly.entity_id
_entity_poly.type
_entity_poly.pdbx_seq_one_letter_code
_entity_poly.pdbx_strand_id
1 'polypeptide(L)'
;MMANITGTIFDDNGVIFPALFGTSDDDTLDGLTGADVMHGGDGSDIYYVDNVGDTTSEFYNDTLGGHDVVYASASHKLGFGIEDLHLTDFGNINGTGNDNKNFIEGNSGKNTLDGKGGADTMDAGDGNDIYIVNHKDDKAAEQYNDALGGVDLVKSSVSYVLSHMDKGIENLTLTGSAHINGTGNGNHNVITGNSGNNVLKGLAGNDTLIGGGGKDTLTGGTGHDKFVYKSVSDSPAGAGRDVITDFKGNGSGIGDKIDLKGIDANVTKSGNQDFIFGGPHTAGHVWYSGGVLNGNIDNDAAAEFQIQLTGAPAVHVTDIIL
;
A
#
# COMPACT_ATOMS: atom_id res chain seq x y z
N MET A 1 13.79 22.03 33.00
CA MET A 1 14.90 21.19 33.50
C MET A 1 14.39 19.78 33.36
N MET A 2 15.00 18.93 32.53
CA MET A 2 14.39 17.62 32.23
C MET A 2 14.12 16.81 33.50
N ALA A 3 12.87 16.40 33.73
CA ALA A 3 12.53 15.48 34.82
C ALA A 3 12.44 14.06 34.26
N ASN A 4 13.16 13.14 34.91
CA ASN A 4 13.06 11.71 34.60
C ASN A 4 12.00 11.10 35.52
N ILE A 5 10.90 10.66 34.94
CA ILE A 5 9.75 10.08 35.63
C ILE A 5 9.72 8.60 35.30
N THR A 6 10.23 7.79 36.24
CA THR A 6 10.34 6.34 36.07
C THR A 6 9.53 5.61 37.13
N GLY A 7 8.73 4.63 36.71
CA GLY A 7 8.15 3.62 37.59
C GLY A 7 6.63 3.56 37.57
N THR A 8 6.11 2.45 38.10
CA THR A 8 4.69 2.26 38.41
C THR A 8 4.38 3.04 39.70
N ILE A 9 3.55 4.09 39.65
CA ILE A 9 3.18 4.82 40.87
C ILE A 9 2.30 3.89 41.73
N PHE A 10 2.89 3.29 42.77
CA PHE A 10 2.13 2.67 43.85
C PHE A 10 1.49 3.80 44.67
N ASP A 11 0.16 3.88 44.68
CA ASP A 11 -0.47 4.66 45.75
C ASP A 11 -0.24 3.96 47.10
N ASP A 12 -0.28 4.77 48.15
CA ASP A 12 -0.07 4.43 49.56
C ASP A 12 -1.10 3.41 50.10
N ASN A 13 -2.02 2.93 49.25
CA ASN A 13 -3.14 2.04 49.60
C ASN A 13 -3.13 0.72 48.82
N GLY A 14 -2.12 0.45 47.99
CA GLY A 14 -2.02 -0.81 47.24
C GLY A 14 -3.03 -0.91 46.10
N VAL A 15 -3.52 0.23 45.60
CA VAL A 15 -4.29 0.32 44.35
C VAL A 15 -3.30 0.65 43.23
N ILE A 16 -3.29 -0.19 42.19
CA ILE A 16 -2.45 0.01 41.00
C ILE A 16 -2.98 1.26 40.29
N PHE A 17 -2.28 2.38 40.41
CA PHE A 17 -2.46 3.52 39.52
C PHE A 17 -1.30 3.50 38.53
N PRO A 18 -1.46 2.86 37.36
CA PRO A 18 -0.37 2.71 36.41
C PRO A 18 -0.16 4.01 35.62
N ALA A 19 -0.41 5.17 36.22
CA ALA A 19 -0.44 6.45 35.53
C ALA A 19 0.76 7.32 35.90
N LEU A 20 1.57 7.69 34.91
CA LEU A 20 2.69 8.61 35.05
C LEU A 20 2.25 9.97 34.50
N PHE A 21 2.59 11.04 35.21
CA PHE A 21 2.24 12.41 34.83
C PHE A 21 3.50 13.26 34.85
N GLY A 22 3.84 13.82 33.69
CA GLY A 22 4.83 14.87 33.55
C GLY A 22 4.28 16.24 33.93
N THR A 23 5.03 17.24 33.54
CA THR A 23 5.01 18.60 34.04
C THR A 23 4.77 19.56 32.88
N SER A 24 5.36 20.76 32.94
CA SER A 24 5.31 21.73 31.83
C SER A 24 6.69 21.93 31.18
N ASP A 25 7.66 21.12 31.60
CA ASP A 25 9.02 21.06 31.07
C ASP A 25 9.15 19.73 30.30
N ASP A 26 10.16 19.61 29.44
CA ASP A 26 10.53 18.34 28.78
C ASP A 26 10.73 17.20 29.80
N ASP A 27 9.96 16.13 29.68
CA ASP A 27 9.96 14.99 30.58
C ASP A 27 10.34 13.68 29.87
N THR A 28 10.81 12.70 30.65
CA THR A 28 11.00 11.33 30.17
C THR A 28 10.18 10.39 31.02
N LEU A 29 9.22 9.70 30.40
CA LEU A 29 8.26 8.81 31.05
C LEU A 29 8.54 7.36 30.67
N ASP A 30 8.75 6.51 31.68
CA ASP A 30 8.96 5.06 31.53
C ASP A 30 8.19 4.30 32.62
N GLY A 31 7.10 3.63 32.21
CA GLY A 31 6.26 2.80 33.06
C GLY A 31 6.92 1.49 33.49
N LEU A 32 8.01 1.08 32.82
CA LEU A 32 8.59 -0.25 32.87
C LEU A 32 7.56 -1.32 32.47
N THR A 33 7.74 -2.54 32.94
CA THR A 33 6.80 -3.63 32.68
C THR A 33 5.44 -3.34 33.29
N GLY A 34 4.38 -3.49 32.52
CA GLY A 34 3.05 -3.27 33.06
C GLY A 34 2.09 -2.98 31.94
N ALA A 35 0.92 -2.46 32.27
CA ALA A 35 0.13 -1.75 31.28
C ALA A 35 -0.05 -0.37 31.88
N ASP A 36 0.63 0.62 31.30
CA ASP A 36 0.82 1.93 31.89
C ASP A 36 0.15 3.05 31.09
N VAL A 37 -0.16 4.15 31.76
CA VAL A 37 -0.82 5.33 31.20
C VAL A 37 0.10 6.51 31.42
N MET A 38 0.79 6.94 30.38
CA MET A 38 1.77 8.02 30.48
C MET A 38 1.20 9.30 29.90
N HIS A 39 1.28 10.37 30.69
CA HIS A 39 0.84 11.71 30.32
C HIS A 39 2.00 12.70 30.40
N GLY A 40 2.46 13.24 29.28
CA GLY A 40 3.63 14.12 29.18
C GLY A 40 3.38 15.49 29.79
N GLY A 41 2.44 16.25 29.20
CA GLY A 41 2.05 17.56 29.72
C GLY A 41 2.31 18.65 28.71
N ASP A 42 2.98 19.73 29.12
CA ASP A 42 3.57 20.68 28.17
C ASP A 42 5.07 20.41 28.10
N GLY A 43 5.71 20.72 26.97
CA GLY A 43 7.14 20.45 26.78
C GLY A 43 7.37 19.57 25.56
N SER A 44 8.61 19.14 25.36
CA SER A 44 8.95 18.06 24.41
C SER A 44 9.30 16.80 25.20
N ASP A 45 8.38 15.85 25.22
CA ASP A 45 8.40 14.69 26.09
C ASP A 45 8.86 13.43 25.35
N ILE A 46 9.48 12.53 26.12
CA ILE A 46 9.93 11.22 25.66
C ILE A 46 9.19 10.14 26.42
N TYR A 47 8.58 9.21 25.70
CA TYR A 47 7.87 8.06 26.26
C TYR A 47 8.59 6.76 25.91
N TYR A 48 8.72 5.85 26.86
CA TYR A 48 9.15 4.48 26.63
C TYR A 48 7.98 3.52 26.83
N VAL A 49 7.65 2.77 25.77
CA VAL A 49 6.55 1.79 25.75
C VAL A 49 7.15 0.40 25.59
N ASP A 50 6.95 -0.46 26.59
CA ASP A 50 7.45 -1.83 26.58
C ASP A 50 6.34 -2.90 26.53
N ASN A 51 5.09 -2.47 26.74
CA ASN A 51 3.92 -3.34 26.75
C ASN A 51 2.83 -2.83 25.80
N VAL A 52 2.14 -3.77 25.14
CA VAL A 52 0.99 -3.45 24.28
C VAL A 52 -0.20 -2.82 25.03
N GLY A 53 -0.22 -2.95 26.36
CA GLY A 53 -1.20 -2.32 27.23
C GLY A 53 -0.88 -0.86 27.57
N ASP A 54 0.31 -0.35 27.21
CA ASP A 54 0.70 1.02 27.51
C ASP A 54 -0.06 2.02 26.63
N THR A 55 -0.32 3.19 27.18
CA THR A 55 -0.97 4.30 26.49
C THR A 55 -0.19 5.58 26.77
N THR A 56 -0.07 6.43 25.76
CA THR A 56 0.65 7.71 25.85
C THR A 56 -0.28 8.83 25.40
N SER A 57 -0.23 10.02 26.00
CA SER A 57 -1.04 11.17 25.57
C SER A 57 -0.59 12.47 26.23
N GLU A 58 -0.79 13.59 25.55
CA GLU A 58 -0.59 14.91 26.14
C GLU A 58 -1.81 15.42 26.92
N PHE A 59 -1.57 16.32 27.90
CA PHE A 59 -2.63 17.11 28.53
C PHE A 59 -2.99 18.34 27.71
N TYR A 60 -4.25 18.78 27.80
CA TYR A 60 -4.69 20.00 27.13
C TYR A 60 -4.09 21.27 27.76
N ASN A 61 -3.09 21.86 27.11
CA ASN A 61 -2.70 23.28 27.21
C ASN A 61 -1.68 23.64 26.10
N ASP A 62 -2.15 23.83 24.87
CA ASP A 62 -1.30 24.07 23.68
C ASP A 62 -0.52 25.41 23.67
N THR A 63 -0.47 26.15 24.77
CA THR A 63 0.17 27.47 24.79
C THR A 63 1.70 27.38 24.78
N LEU A 64 2.27 26.23 25.18
CA LEU A 64 3.72 25.98 25.28
C LEU A 64 4.19 24.70 24.55
N GLY A 65 3.31 24.02 23.81
CA GLY A 65 3.53 22.68 23.25
C GLY A 65 4.88 22.49 22.53
N GLY A 66 5.43 21.27 22.65
CA GLY A 66 6.70 20.86 22.08
C GLY A 66 6.57 19.78 21.02
N HIS A 67 7.58 18.91 20.94
CA HIS A 67 7.66 17.83 19.97
C HIS A 67 7.90 16.52 20.70
N ASP A 68 6.88 15.68 20.73
CA ASP A 68 6.82 14.53 21.62
C ASP A 68 7.13 13.23 20.86
N VAL A 69 7.92 12.36 21.50
CA VAL A 69 8.46 11.15 20.87
C VAL A 69 8.17 9.92 21.72
N VAL A 70 7.65 8.87 21.09
CA VAL A 70 7.50 7.55 21.72
C VAL A 70 8.52 6.58 21.15
N TYR A 71 9.32 5.97 22.02
CA TYR A 71 10.15 4.80 21.72
C TYR A 71 9.43 3.54 22.18
N ALA A 72 9.02 2.69 21.26
CA ALA A 72 8.21 1.51 21.55
C ALA A 72 8.94 0.20 21.20
N SER A 73 9.08 -0.71 22.17
CA SER A 73 9.52 -2.09 21.92
C SER A 73 8.33 -3.07 21.77
N ALA A 74 7.11 -2.55 21.80
CA ALA A 74 5.87 -3.26 21.51
C ALA A 74 5.08 -2.53 20.42
N SER A 75 4.06 -3.18 19.83
CA SER A 75 3.17 -2.47 18.89
C SER A 75 2.43 -1.36 19.63
N HIS A 76 2.43 -0.15 19.06
CA HIS A 76 1.90 1.02 19.76
C HIS A 76 1.05 1.91 18.86
N LYS A 77 0.09 2.59 19.49
CA LYS A 77 -0.70 3.65 18.89
C LYS A 77 -0.43 4.95 19.63
N LEU A 78 -0.01 5.99 18.91
CA LEU A 78 0.10 7.34 19.45
C LEU A 78 -1.26 7.82 19.98
N GLY A 79 -1.27 8.30 21.22
CA GLY A 79 -2.42 9.03 21.73
C GLY A 79 -2.40 10.49 21.30
N PHE A 80 -3.29 11.27 21.89
CA PHE A 80 -3.49 12.67 21.54
C PHE A 80 -2.20 13.49 21.76
N GLY A 81 -1.92 14.42 20.84
CA GLY A 81 -0.88 15.42 21.01
C GLY A 81 0.54 14.97 20.68
N ILE A 82 0.77 13.68 20.39
CA ILE A 82 2.12 13.16 20.14
C ILE A 82 2.43 13.14 18.65
N GLU A 83 3.63 13.57 18.26
CA GLU A 83 4.07 13.64 16.85
C GLU A 83 4.78 12.36 16.39
N ASP A 84 5.69 11.81 17.18
CA ASP A 84 6.66 10.84 16.67
C ASP A 84 6.56 9.46 17.35
N LEU A 85 6.68 8.40 16.55
CA LEU A 85 6.75 7.01 17.01
C LEU A 85 7.96 6.31 16.39
N HIS A 86 8.83 5.75 17.23
CA HIS A 86 9.99 4.98 16.83
C HIS A 86 9.89 3.56 17.39
N LEU A 87 9.83 2.55 16.52
CA LEU A 87 9.82 1.14 16.92
C LEU A 87 11.28 0.68 17.16
N THR A 88 11.59 0.26 18.39
CA THR A 88 12.98 0.03 18.83
C THR A 88 13.39 -1.43 18.94
N ASP A 89 12.43 -2.36 19.00
CA ASP A 89 12.71 -3.81 19.01
C ASP A 89 13.01 -4.33 17.58
N PHE A 90 13.38 -5.60 17.44
CA PHE A 90 13.57 -6.29 16.16
C PHE A 90 12.39 -7.20 15.77
N GLY A 91 11.34 -7.25 16.60
CA GLY A 91 10.14 -8.04 16.35
C GLY A 91 9.22 -7.45 15.26
N ASN A 92 8.27 -8.28 14.79
CA ASN A 92 7.20 -7.84 13.89
C ASN A 92 6.13 -7.07 14.69
N ILE A 93 6.43 -5.82 15.02
CA ILE A 93 5.54 -4.90 15.72
C ILE A 93 4.98 -3.84 14.76
N ASN A 94 3.92 -3.15 15.15
CA ASN A 94 3.22 -2.21 14.29
C ASN A 94 3.15 -0.83 14.93
N GLY A 95 3.14 0.21 14.10
CA GLY A 95 2.99 1.59 14.52
C GLY A 95 1.66 2.17 14.02
N THR A 96 0.98 2.94 14.86
CA THR A 96 -0.22 3.66 14.47
C THR A 96 -0.16 5.10 14.98
N GLY A 97 -0.39 6.06 14.11
CA GLY A 97 -0.47 7.48 14.43
C GLY A 97 -1.81 7.89 15.05
N ASN A 98 -2.04 9.20 15.03
CA ASN A 98 -3.24 9.88 15.52
C ASN A 98 -3.78 10.83 14.45
N ASP A 99 -4.62 11.80 14.82
CA ASP A 99 -5.24 12.69 13.82
C ASP A 99 -4.33 13.87 13.40
N ASN A 100 -3.18 14.04 14.06
CA ASN A 100 -2.17 15.05 13.74
C ASN A 100 -1.20 14.54 12.67
N LYS A 101 -0.29 15.40 12.22
CA LYS A 101 0.83 14.98 11.38
C LYS A 101 1.82 14.19 12.24
N ASN A 102 2.07 12.94 11.88
CA ASN A 102 3.02 12.07 12.56
C ASN A 102 4.26 11.75 11.73
N PHE A 103 5.37 11.49 12.42
CA PHE A 103 6.50 10.75 11.89
C PHE A 103 6.54 9.37 12.56
N ILE A 104 6.51 8.31 11.75
CA ILE A 104 6.51 6.93 12.25
C ILE A 104 7.69 6.20 11.63
N GLU A 105 8.66 5.81 12.47
CA GLU A 105 9.81 5.00 12.11
C GLU A 105 9.60 3.56 12.61
N GLY A 106 9.65 2.61 11.68
CA GLY A 106 9.61 1.17 11.92
C GLY A 106 10.96 0.62 12.38
N ASN A 107 11.11 -0.69 12.28
CA ASN A 107 12.29 -1.42 12.71
C ASN A 107 12.79 -2.36 11.61
N SER A 108 13.45 -3.47 11.98
CA SER A 108 13.91 -4.46 10.99
C SER A 108 12.98 -5.67 10.83
N GLY A 109 11.85 -5.64 11.52
CA GLY A 109 10.81 -6.64 11.45
C GLY A 109 9.77 -6.26 10.42
N LYS A 110 8.78 -7.12 10.21
CA LYS A 110 7.65 -6.82 9.32
C LYS A 110 6.67 -5.90 10.03
N ASN A 111 6.67 -4.63 9.69
CA ASN A 111 5.81 -3.62 10.27
C ASN A 111 4.59 -3.31 9.40
N THR A 112 3.48 -2.99 10.05
CA THR A 112 2.39 -2.24 9.46
C THR A 112 2.37 -0.86 10.10
N LEU A 113 2.53 0.18 9.30
CA LEU A 113 2.47 1.57 9.71
C LEU A 113 1.19 2.23 9.19
N ASP A 114 0.41 2.84 10.07
CA ASP A 114 -0.85 3.54 9.74
C ASP A 114 -0.86 4.91 10.41
N GLY A 115 -0.62 5.97 9.64
CA GLY A 115 -0.54 7.35 10.11
C GLY A 115 -1.86 7.93 10.65
N LYS A 116 -3.01 7.37 10.25
CA LYS A 116 -4.37 7.82 10.57
C LYS A 116 -4.76 9.17 9.96
N GLY A 117 -4.84 10.25 10.72
CA GLY A 117 -5.22 11.56 10.18
C GLY A 117 -3.99 12.29 9.67
N GLY A 118 -4.04 13.62 9.57
CA GLY A 118 -2.81 14.38 9.31
C GLY A 118 -2.15 14.13 7.96
N ALA A 119 -0.88 14.52 7.85
CA ALA A 119 -0.08 14.45 6.63
C ALA A 119 1.26 13.82 6.99
N ASP A 120 1.28 12.50 7.00
CA ASP A 120 2.27 11.75 7.76
C ASP A 120 3.51 11.41 6.95
N THR A 121 4.58 11.05 7.66
CA THR A 121 5.74 10.40 7.06
C THR A 121 5.98 9.09 7.78
N MET A 122 5.91 8.00 7.05
CA MET A 122 6.08 6.64 7.54
C MET A 122 7.31 6.04 6.86
N ASP A 123 8.28 5.62 7.65
CA ASP A 123 9.47 4.89 7.21
C ASP A 123 9.53 3.55 7.92
N ALA A 124 9.30 2.43 7.23
CA ALA A 124 9.19 1.14 7.90
C ALA A 124 10.53 0.43 8.14
N GLY A 125 11.61 0.87 7.51
CA GLY A 125 12.94 0.27 7.69
C GLY A 125 13.18 -0.98 6.84
N ASP A 126 13.82 -1.99 7.43
CA ASP A 126 14.09 -3.28 6.79
C ASP A 126 12.88 -4.21 6.99
N GLY A 127 12.56 -5.06 6.02
CA GLY A 127 11.50 -6.05 6.21
C GLY A 127 10.56 -6.10 5.03
N ASN A 128 9.42 -6.78 5.18
CA ASN A 128 8.36 -6.69 4.18
C ASN A 128 7.19 -6.02 4.85
N ASP A 129 7.03 -4.74 4.56
CA ASP A 129 6.23 -3.82 5.34
C ASP A 129 4.96 -3.38 4.61
N ILE A 130 4.05 -2.84 5.40
CA ILE A 130 2.77 -2.33 4.90
C ILE A 130 2.59 -0.89 5.38
N TYR A 131 2.44 0.02 4.44
CA TYR A 131 2.08 1.41 4.69
C TYR A 131 0.60 1.62 4.40
N ILE A 132 -0.16 2.14 5.35
CA ILE A 132 -1.57 2.52 5.16
C ILE A 132 -1.62 4.02 4.87
N VAL A 133 -1.96 4.38 3.63
CA VAL A 133 -2.07 5.77 3.18
C VAL A 133 -3.54 6.13 2.98
N ASN A 134 -3.99 7.17 3.67
CA ASN A 134 -5.38 7.61 3.62
C ASN A 134 -5.53 9.13 3.50
N HIS A 135 -4.43 9.87 3.56
CA HIS A 135 -4.38 11.28 3.26
C HIS A 135 -3.42 11.56 2.10
N LYS A 136 -3.78 12.56 1.28
CA LYS A 136 -3.09 12.85 0.00
C LYS A 136 -1.64 13.32 0.17
N ASP A 137 -1.30 13.80 1.36
CA ASP A 137 0.02 14.34 1.69
C ASP A 137 0.85 13.36 2.54
N ASP A 138 0.34 12.14 2.79
CA ASP A 138 1.12 11.08 3.44
C ASP A 138 2.29 10.66 2.56
N LYS A 139 3.36 10.23 3.20
CA LYS A 139 4.58 9.76 2.54
C LYS A 139 5.02 8.44 3.15
N ALA A 140 4.91 7.38 2.36
CA ALA A 140 5.66 6.16 2.58
C ALA A 140 7.08 6.32 2.00
N ALA A 141 8.09 6.07 2.82
CA ALA A 141 9.50 6.21 2.49
C ALA A 141 10.29 5.01 3.03
N GLU A 142 11.45 4.75 2.44
CA GLU A 142 12.44 3.76 2.92
C GLU A 142 13.79 4.47 2.94
N GLN A 143 13.91 5.43 3.84
CA GLN A 143 15.08 6.31 3.92
C GLN A 143 16.07 5.81 4.96
N TYR A 144 15.58 5.28 6.08
CA TYR A 144 16.38 4.90 7.23
C TYR A 144 16.45 3.39 7.39
N ASN A 145 17.63 2.90 7.75
CA ASN A 145 17.88 1.51 8.15
C ASN A 145 17.46 0.39 7.17
N ASP A 146 17.13 0.70 5.92
CA ASP A 146 16.81 -0.30 4.89
C ASP A 146 18.08 -0.98 4.29
N ALA A 147 18.96 -1.52 5.14
CA ALA A 147 20.20 -2.15 4.69
C ALA A 147 19.98 -3.52 4.03
N LEU A 148 18.97 -4.26 4.49
CA LEU A 148 18.62 -5.61 4.06
C LEU A 148 17.56 -5.62 2.95
N GLY A 149 16.82 -4.54 2.76
CA GLY A 149 15.79 -4.46 1.73
C GLY A 149 14.46 -5.05 2.20
N GLY A 150 13.52 -5.03 1.28
CA GLY A 150 12.18 -5.53 1.50
C GLY A 150 11.43 -5.87 0.23
N VAL A 151 10.18 -6.28 0.41
CA VAL A 151 9.17 -6.23 -0.65
C VAL A 151 7.93 -5.61 -0.04
N ASP A 152 7.78 -4.32 -0.31
CA ASP A 152 6.96 -3.44 0.51
C ASP A 152 5.68 -3.06 -0.20
N LEU A 153 4.64 -2.76 0.58
CA LEU A 153 3.30 -2.53 0.07
C LEU A 153 2.69 -1.26 0.64
N VAL A 154 2.39 -0.31 -0.24
CA VAL A 154 1.46 0.77 0.07
C VAL A 154 0.03 0.32 -0.21
N LYS A 155 -0.83 0.38 0.81
CA LYS A 155 -2.29 0.30 0.66
C LYS A 155 -2.86 1.71 0.74
N SER A 156 -3.35 2.23 -0.38
CA SER A 156 -3.85 3.60 -0.44
C SER A 156 -5.35 3.67 -0.63
N SER A 157 -6.02 4.54 0.10
CA SER A 157 -7.43 4.91 -0.11
C SER A 157 -7.60 6.25 -0.85
N VAL A 158 -6.48 6.86 -1.25
CA VAL A 158 -6.39 8.09 -2.05
C VAL A 158 -5.58 7.82 -3.32
N SER A 159 -5.51 8.80 -4.23
CA SER A 159 -4.56 8.67 -5.35
C SER A 159 -3.13 8.79 -4.83
N TYR A 160 -2.23 7.93 -5.28
CA TYR A 160 -0.88 7.84 -4.72
C TYR A 160 0.19 7.60 -5.78
N VAL A 161 1.39 8.14 -5.49
CA VAL A 161 2.60 7.99 -6.31
C VAL A 161 3.67 7.40 -5.40
N LEU A 162 4.22 6.24 -5.77
CA LEU A 162 5.34 5.65 -5.03
C LEU A 162 6.56 6.58 -5.11
N SER A 163 7.28 6.71 -4.01
CA SER A 163 8.46 7.57 -3.96
C SER A 163 9.58 7.00 -4.86
N HIS A 164 10.42 7.89 -5.40
CA HIS A 164 11.48 7.56 -6.36
C HIS A 164 12.86 7.35 -5.70
N MET A 165 12.92 7.01 -4.42
CA MET A 165 14.20 6.81 -3.73
C MET A 165 14.81 5.45 -4.14
N ASP A 166 16.14 5.35 -4.18
CA ASP A 166 16.89 4.28 -4.86
C ASP A 166 16.67 2.84 -4.35
N LYS A 167 15.96 2.65 -3.22
CA LYS A 167 15.56 1.34 -2.67
C LYS A 167 14.04 1.14 -2.60
N GLY A 168 13.27 2.10 -3.12
CA GLY A 168 11.89 2.31 -2.69
C GLY A 168 10.89 1.25 -3.14
N ILE A 169 9.95 0.97 -2.24
CA ILE A 169 8.62 0.40 -2.34
C ILE A 169 8.24 -0.15 -3.72
N GLU A 170 8.01 -1.45 -3.78
CA GLU A 170 7.67 -2.17 -5.00
C GLU A 170 6.17 -2.20 -5.28
N ASN A 171 5.32 -2.27 -4.25
CA ASN A 171 3.91 -2.58 -4.46
C ASN A 171 2.97 -1.46 -4.05
N LEU A 172 1.94 -1.24 -4.86
CA LEU A 172 0.84 -0.33 -4.58
C LEU A 172 -0.49 -1.07 -4.78
N THR A 173 -1.35 -1.02 -3.77
CA THR A 173 -2.75 -1.47 -3.87
C THR A 173 -3.68 -0.33 -3.52
N LEU A 174 -4.53 0.07 -4.46
CA LEU A 174 -5.62 1.01 -4.23
C LEU A 174 -6.78 0.27 -3.55
N THR A 175 -7.41 0.92 -2.57
CA THR A 175 -8.50 0.34 -1.78
C THR A 175 -9.81 1.11 -2.00
N GLY A 176 -10.93 0.51 -1.57
CA GLY A 176 -12.26 1.09 -1.73
C GLY A 176 -12.80 1.01 -3.16
N SER A 177 -13.64 1.98 -3.53
CA SER A 177 -14.34 2.01 -4.83
C SER A 177 -14.32 3.39 -5.50
N ALA A 178 -13.57 4.33 -4.93
CA ALA A 178 -13.41 5.66 -5.51
C ALA A 178 -12.55 5.61 -6.78
N HIS A 179 -12.76 6.58 -7.68
CA HIS A 179 -11.93 6.78 -8.88
C HIS A 179 -10.61 7.43 -8.50
N ILE A 180 -9.70 6.64 -7.95
CA ILE A 180 -8.36 7.05 -7.54
C ILE A 180 -7.31 6.47 -8.47
N ASN A 181 -6.10 7.01 -8.45
CA ASN A 181 -5.04 6.67 -9.40
C ASN A 181 -3.80 6.17 -8.69
N GLY A 182 -3.05 5.32 -9.37
CA GLY A 182 -1.78 4.77 -8.87
C GLY A 182 -0.66 5.08 -9.85
N THR A 183 0.50 5.47 -9.33
CA THR A 183 1.71 5.63 -10.13
C THR A 183 2.87 4.97 -9.40
N GLY A 184 3.61 4.12 -10.10
CA GLY A 184 4.81 3.45 -9.63
C GLY A 184 6.02 4.38 -9.59
N ASN A 185 7.21 3.80 -9.58
CA ASN A 185 8.49 4.49 -9.56
C ASN A 185 9.42 3.92 -10.66
N GLY A 186 10.74 3.94 -10.46
CA GLY A 186 11.71 3.43 -11.44
C GLY A 186 12.06 1.94 -11.25
N ASN A 187 11.46 1.28 -10.26
CA ASN A 187 11.69 -0.13 -9.91
C ASN A 187 10.65 -1.03 -10.58
N HIS A 188 10.70 -2.33 -10.32
CA HIS A 188 9.69 -3.26 -10.81
C HIS A 188 8.47 -3.25 -9.89
N ASN A 189 7.38 -2.60 -10.30
CA ASN A 189 6.23 -2.43 -9.44
C ASN A 189 5.13 -3.47 -9.68
N VAL A 190 4.40 -3.84 -8.61
CA VAL A 190 3.07 -4.46 -8.73
C VAL A 190 2.03 -3.43 -8.30
N ILE A 191 1.24 -2.96 -9.26
CA ILE A 191 0.22 -1.93 -9.04
C ILE A 191 -1.15 -2.57 -9.24
N THR A 192 -1.93 -2.65 -8.17
CA THR A 192 -3.31 -3.13 -8.18
C THR A 192 -4.26 -1.95 -7.94
N GLY A 193 -5.18 -1.72 -8.87
CA GLY A 193 -6.28 -0.77 -8.73
C GLY A 193 -7.39 -1.30 -7.80
N ASN A 194 -8.51 -0.60 -7.78
CA ASN A 194 -9.66 -0.91 -6.95
C ASN A 194 -10.88 -1.26 -7.82
N SER A 195 -12.10 -0.97 -7.34
CA SER A 195 -13.34 -1.27 -8.10
C SER A 195 -13.90 -0.07 -8.87
N GLY A 196 -13.23 1.08 -8.79
CA GLY A 196 -13.55 2.27 -9.57
C GLY A 196 -12.57 2.44 -10.72
N ASN A 197 -12.94 3.24 -11.71
CA ASN A 197 -12.08 3.61 -12.83
C ASN A 197 -10.75 4.22 -12.34
N ASN A 198 -9.64 3.52 -12.55
CA ASN A 198 -8.30 3.94 -12.15
C ASN A 198 -7.45 4.32 -13.37
N VAL A 199 -6.56 5.28 -13.18
CA VAL A 199 -5.40 5.49 -14.07
C VAL A 199 -4.18 4.91 -13.36
N LEU A 200 -3.60 3.86 -13.92
CA LEU A 200 -2.42 3.17 -13.39
C LEU A 200 -1.22 3.40 -14.33
N LYS A 201 -0.08 3.80 -13.75
CA LYS A 201 1.17 4.04 -14.48
C LYS A 201 2.32 3.30 -13.82
N GLY A 202 2.98 2.38 -14.53
CA GLY A 202 4.18 1.69 -14.06
C GLY A 202 5.40 2.62 -14.01
N LEU A 203 5.63 3.34 -15.10
CA LEU A 203 6.78 4.24 -15.38
C LEU A 203 7.98 3.49 -15.96
N ALA A 204 9.00 3.20 -15.16
CA ALA A 204 10.18 2.51 -15.64
C ALA A 204 10.39 1.26 -14.81
N GLY A 205 10.77 0.16 -15.45
CA GLY A 205 10.82 -1.14 -14.80
C GLY A 205 9.97 -2.15 -15.56
N ASN A 206 9.96 -3.39 -15.11
CA ASN A 206 9.09 -4.43 -15.63
C ASN A 206 7.90 -4.52 -14.68
N ASP A 207 6.86 -3.76 -14.97
CA ASP A 207 5.76 -3.56 -14.04
C ASP A 207 4.65 -4.59 -14.24
N THR A 208 3.89 -4.89 -13.19
CA THR A 208 2.65 -5.67 -13.26
C THR A 208 1.48 -4.78 -12.86
N LEU A 209 0.58 -4.50 -13.80
CA LEU A 209 -0.59 -3.66 -13.61
C LEU A 209 -1.86 -4.53 -13.61
N ILE A 210 -2.64 -4.44 -12.54
CA ILE A 210 -3.95 -5.07 -12.39
C ILE A 210 -4.96 -3.94 -12.20
N GLY A 211 -5.81 -3.69 -13.21
CA GLY A 211 -6.83 -2.63 -13.14
C GLY A 211 -7.81 -2.85 -11.98
N GLY A 212 -8.34 -4.07 -11.88
CA GLY A 212 -9.41 -4.38 -10.95
C GLY A 212 -10.74 -4.29 -11.68
N GLY A 213 -11.79 -3.81 -11.01
CA GLY A 213 -13.06 -3.57 -11.66
C GLY A 213 -13.22 -2.10 -12.03
N GLY A 214 -14.09 -1.81 -12.99
CA GLY A 214 -14.26 -0.45 -13.50
C GLY A 214 -13.76 -0.35 -14.93
N LYS A 215 -13.53 0.88 -15.38
CA LYS A 215 -12.95 1.16 -16.70
C LYS A 215 -11.60 1.82 -16.50
N ASP A 216 -10.54 1.04 -16.63
CA ASP A 216 -9.20 1.47 -16.25
C ASP A 216 -8.38 1.94 -17.45
N THR A 217 -7.43 2.82 -17.16
CA THR A 217 -6.42 3.28 -18.10
C THR A 217 -5.04 2.86 -17.60
N LEU A 218 -4.41 1.93 -18.29
CA LEU A 218 -3.16 1.31 -17.91
C LEU A 218 -2.04 1.82 -18.82
N THR A 219 -0.93 2.23 -18.22
CA THR A 219 0.29 2.65 -18.91
C THR A 219 1.45 1.90 -18.29
N GLY A 220 2.10 1.01 -19.05
CA GLY A 220 3.26 0.29 -18.54
C GLY A 220 4.45 1.23 -18.39
N GLY A 221 4.83 1.84 -19.51
CA GLY A 221 5.92 2.79 -19.62
C GLY A 221 7.12 2.22 -20.36
N THR A 222 8.29 2.23 -19.73
CA THR A 222 9.52 1.65 -20.27
C THR A 222 9.87 0.37 -19.54
N GLY A 223 10.10 -0.70 -20.30
CA GLY A 223 10.45 -2.00 -19.76
C GLY A 223 9.63 -3.08 -20.45
N HIS A 224 9.38 -4.18 -19.74
CA HIS A 224 8.56 -5.29 -20.21
C HIS A 224 7.42 -5.51 -19.23
N ASP A 225 6.29 -4.87 -19.52
CA ASP A 225 5.20 -4.75 -18.56
C ASP A 225 4.17 -5.86 -18.73
N LYS A 226 3.46 -6.18 -17.66
CA LYS A 226 2.38 -7.17 -17.64
C LYS A 226 1.07 -6.52 -17.23
N PHE A 227 0.05 -6.64 -18.07
CA PHE A 227 -1.31 -6.22 -17.81
C PHE A 227 -2.16 -7.45 -17.48
N VAL A 228 -2.63 -7.57 -16.25
CA VAL A 228 -3.24 -8.80 -15.73
C VAL A 228 -4.75 -8.64 -15.57
N TYR A 229 -5.50 -9.60 -16.13
CA TYR A 229 -6.94 -9.70 -16.01
C TYR A 229 -7.30 -11.04 -15.33
N LYS A 230 -8.05 -10.95 -14.23
CA LYS A 230 -8.43 -12.08 -13.37
C LYS A 230 -9.88 -12.49 -13.55
N SER A 231 -10.71 -11.63 -14.11
CA SER A 231 -12.12 -11.92 -14.38
C SER A 231 -12.63 -11.18 -15.62
N VAL A 232 -13.73 -11.65 -16.20
CA VAL A 232 -14.42 -10.90 -17.28
C VAL A 232 -14.86 -9.51 -16.82
N SER A 233 -15.25 -9.38 -15.54
CA SER A 233 -15.66 -8.09 -14.98
C SER A 233 -14.52 -7.09 -14.80
N ASP A 234 -13.27 -7.53 -14.95
CA ASP A 234 -12.13 -6.61 -14.89
C ASP A 234 -12.08 -5.72 -16.12
N SER A 235 -12.61 -6.17 -17.27
CA SER A 235 -12.68 -5.36 -18.49
C SER A 235 -13.81 -5.81 -19.40
N PRO A 236 -15.08 -5.57 -19.01
CA PRO A 236 -16.24 -6.05 -19.75
C PRO A 236 -16.30 -5.43 -21.14
N ALA A 237 -16.93 -6.15 -22.08
CA ALA A 237 -17.10 -5.65 -23.43
C ALA A 237 -17.85 -4.31 -23.51
N GLY A 238 -17.57 -3.53 -24.55
CA GLY A 238 -18.25 -2.27 -24.84
C GLY A 238 -17.66 -1.07 -24.09
N ALA A 239 -18.52 -0.33 -23.38
CA ALA A 239 -18.15 0.96 -22.79
C ALA A 239 -17.27 0.84 -21.54
N GLY A 240 -17.36 -0.30 -20.84
CA GLY A 240 -16.61 -0.60 -19.62
C GLY A 240 -15.23 -1.20 -19.85
N ARG A 241 -14.79 -1.39 -21.10
CA ARG A 241 -13.49 -1.95 -21.41
C ARG A 241 -12.34 -1.04 -20.99
N ASP A 242 -11.29 -1.66 -20.49
CA ASP A 242 -10.02 -1.02 -20.19
C ASP A 242 -9.28 -0.55 -21.44
N VAL A 243 -8.35 0.36 -21.20
CA VAL A 243 -7.45 0.91 -22.21
C VAL A 243 -6.01 0.76 -21.76
N ILE A 244 -5.22 -0.01 -22.50
CA ILE A 244 -3.76 0.01 -22.42
C ILE A 244 -3.24 1.06 -23.41
N THR A 245 -2.50 2.04 -22.91
CA THR A 245 -2.17 3.25 -23.68
C THR A 245 -0.88 3.14 -24.49
N ASP A 246 0.03 2.24 -24.12
CA ASP A 246 1.39 2.20 -24.66
C ASP A 246 1.93 0.79 -24.89
N PHE A 247 1.04 -0.19 -25.06
CA PHE A 247 1.40 -1.60 -25.27
C PHE A 247 2.43 -1.78 -26.39
N LYS A 248 3.61 -2.32 -26.04
CA LYS A 248 4.73 -2.65 -26.92
C LYS A 248 5.03 -4.15 -26.84
N GLY A 249 4.16 -4.95 -27.44
CA GLY A 249 4.47 -6.35 -27.74
C GLY A 249 5.72 -6.47 -28.63
N ASN A 250 6.37 -7.63 -28.60
CA ASN A 250 7.58 -7.89 -29.39
C ASN A 250 7.57 -9.28 -30.06
N GLY A 251 6.54 -10.11 -29.85
CA GLY A 251 6.46 -11.45 -30.42
C GLY A 251 7.56 -12.43 -29.96
N SER A 252 8.55 -11.96 -29.19
CA SER A 252 9.80 -12.65 -28.84
C SER A 252 9.97 -12.90 -27.33
N GLY A 253 8.91 -12.70 -26.53
CA GLY A 253 8.96 -12.89 -25.07
C GLY A 253 9.59 -11.73 -24.27
N ILE A 254 10.22 -10.76 -24.96
CA ILE A 254 10.93 -9.60 -24.40
C ILE A 254 10.21 -8.27 -24.73
N GLY A 255 8.95 -8.19 -24.35
CA GLY A 255 8.07 -7.04 -24.56
C GLY A 255 6.81 -7.22 -23.71
N ASP A 256 5.89 -6.27 -23.78
CA ASP A 256 4.72 -6.27 -22.91
C ASP A 256 3.85 -7.53 -23.09
N LYS A 257 3.16 -7.90 -22.01
CA LYS A 257 2.30 -9.08 -21.92
C LYS A 257 0.91 -8.72 -21.41
N ILE A 258 -0.09 -9.37 -21.98
CA ILE A 258 -1.45 -9.39 -21.43
C ILE A 258 -1.65 -10.78 -20.82
N ASP A 259 -1.92 -10.83 -19.53
CA ASP A 259 -2.11 -12.06 -18.78
C ASP A 259 -3.60 -12.32 -18.56
N LEU A 260 -4.09 -13.41 -19.15
CA LEU A 260 -5.49 -13.83 -19.11
C LEU A 260 -5.68 -15.12 -18.32
N LYS A 261 -4.64 -15.63 -17.65
CA LYS A 261 -4.67 -16.91 -16.92
C LYS A 261 -5.75 -16.99 -15.84
N GLY A 262 -6.20 -15.85 -15.33
CA GLY A 262 -7.25 -15.81 -14.31
C GLY A 262 -8.66 -15.97 -14.87
N ILE A 263 -8.87 -15.78 -16.18
CA ILE A 263 -10.19 -15.88 -16.81
C ILE A 263 -10.38 -17.30 -17.35
N ASP A 264 -11.46 -17.96 -16.92
CA ASP A 264 -11.88 -19.24 -17.50
C ASP A 264 -12.37 -19.08 -18.93
N ALA A 265 -11.65 -19.68 -19.87
CA ALA A 265 -11.94 -19.57 -21.29
C ALA A 265 -13.25 -20.27 -21.71
N ASN A 266 -13.83 -21.18 -20.91
CA ASN A 266 -15.09 -21.81 -21.28
C ASN A 266 -15.93 -22.26 -20.07
N VAL A 267 -16.85 -21.40 -19.64
CA VAL A 267 -17.68 -21.64 -18.45
C VAL A 267 -18.63 -22.85 -18.54
N THR A 268 -18.75 -23.48 -19.71
CA THR A 268 -19.55 -24.71 -19.88
C THR A 268 -18.77 -25.99 -19.59
N LYS A 269 -17.45 -25.90 -19.46
CA LYS A 269 -16.57 -27.00 -19.08
C LYS A 269 -16.14 -26.84 -17.63
N SER A 270 -15.79 -27.95 -17.00
CA SER A 270 -15.33 -27.93 -15.61
C SER A 270 -13.86 -27.51 -15.52
N GLY A 271 -13.55 -26.64 -14.57
CA GLY A 271 -12.19 -26.16 -14.29
C GLY A 271 -11.92 -24.80 -14.96
N ASN A 272 -10.67 -24.32 -14.88
CA ASN A 272 -10.21 -23.15 -15.62
C ASN A 272 -9.58 -23.63 -16.94
N GLN A 273 -10.10 -23.19 -18.08
CA GLN A 273 -9.50 -23.50 -19.39
C GLN A 273 -8.67 -22.34 -19.92
N ASP A 274 -7.59 -22.70 -20.60
CA ASP A 274 -6.76 -21.76 -21.32
C ASP A 274 -7.46 -21.32 -22.61
N PHE A 275 -7.28 -20.05 -22.97
CA PHE A 275 -7.76 -19.51 -24.24
C PHE A 275 -6.91 -19.99 -25.42
N ILE A 276 -7.50 -19.94 -26.62
CA ILE A 276 -6.81 -20.12 -27.89
C ILE A 276 -6.80 -18.78 -28.62
N PHE A 277 -5.61 -18.29 -29.00
CA PHE A 277 -5.50 -17.04 -29.77
C PHE A 277 -5.88 -17.27 -31.25
N GLY A 278 -6.81 -16.46 -31.76
CA GLY A 278 -7.37 -16.55 -33.10
C GLY A 278 -8.63 -17.43 -33.15
N GLY A 279 -8.81 -18.18 -34.25
CA GLY A 279 -9.93 -19.12 -34.39
C GLY A 279 -11.25 -18.48 -34.84
N PRO A 280 -12.39 -19.19 -34.70
CA PRO A 280 -13.70 -18.79 -35.24
C PRO A 280 -14.44 -17.75 -34.37
N HIS A 281 -13.80 -17.21 -33.32
CA HIS A 281 -14.40 -16.28 -32.36
C HIS A 281 -15.61 -16.87 -31.60
N THR A 282 -15.46 -18.09 -31.12
CA THR A 282 -16.44 -18.80 -30.26
C THR A 282 -15.85 -19.01 -28.86
N ALA A 283 -16.63 -19.57 -27.92
CA ALA A 283 -16.16 -20.05 -26.61
C ALA A 283 -14.71 -20.55 -26.62
N GLY A 284 -13.87 -20.02 -25.74
CA GLY A 284 -12.47 -20.43 -25.60
C GLY A 284 -11.49 -19.67 -26.47
N HIS A 285 -11.92 -18.64 -27.20
CA HIS A 285 -11.04 -17.90 -28.10
C HIS A 285 -10.85 -16.45 -27.68
N VAL A 286 -9.65 -15.96 -27.95
CA VAL A 286 -9.29 -14.54 -27.86
C VAL A 286 -8.77 -14.09 -29.22
N TRP A 287 -9.18 -12.92 -29.71
CA TRP A 287 -8.75 -12.41 -31.03
C TRP A 287 -8.57 -10.90 -31.01
N TYR A 288 -7.65 -10.42 -31.86
CA TYR A 288 -7.33 -9.01 -31.96
C TYR A 288 -7.86 -8.41 -33.26
N SER A 289 -8.65 -7.34 -33.18
CA SER A 289 -9.22 -6.65 -34.34
C SER A 289 -9.51 -5.18 -34.04
N GLY A 290 -9.17 -4.29 -34.97
CA GLY A 290 -9.50 -2.86 -34.87
C GLY A 290 -8.91 -2.16 -33.63
N GLY A 291 -7.76 -2.60 -33.14
CA GLY A 291 -7.16 -2.06 -31.93
C GLY A 291 -7.66 -2.70 -30.63
N VAL A 292 -8.57 -3.66 -30.69
CA VAL A 292 -9.22 -4.27 -29.52
C VAL A 292 -8.91 -5.76 -29.45
N LEU A 293 -8.43 -6.23 -28.31
CA LEU A 293 -8.38 -7.64 -27.96
C LEU A 293 -9.75 -8.03 -27.40
N ASN A 294 -10.36 -9.07 -27.95
CA ASN A 294 -11.70 -9.54 -27.60
C ASN A 294 -11.56 -10.98 -27.12
N GLY A 295 -12.28 -11.37 -26.08
CA GLY A 295 -12.35 -12.77 -25.68
C GLY A 295 -13.78 -13.22 -25.42
N ASN A 296 -14.05 -14.46 -25.79
CA ASN A 296 -15.35 -15.11 -25.66
C ASN A 296 -15.19 -16.38 -24.79
N ILE A 297 -16.04 -16.48 -23.78
CA ILE A 297 -16.07 -17.55 -22.77
C ILE A 297 -17.33 -18.43 -22.87
N ASP A 298 -18.29 -18.10 -23.72
CA ASP A 298 -19.56 -18.82 -23.84
C ASP A 298 -19.96 -19.17 -25.29
N ASN A 299 -21.13 -19.78 -25.47
CA ASN A 299 -21.53 -20.33 -26.77
C ASN A 299 -22.19 -19.31 -27.71
N ASP A 300 -22.12 -18.02 -27.43
CA ASP A 300 -22.59 -16.99 -28.34
C ASP A 300 -21.45 -16.46 -29.26
N ALA A 301 -21.75 -15.41 -30.04
CA ALA A 301 -20.80 -14.78 -30.96
C ALA A 301 -20.32 -13.40 -30.49
N ALA A 302 -20.77 -12.94 -29.33
CA ALA A 302 -20.32 -11.73 -28.69
C ALA A 302 -18.97 -11.98 -28.00
N ALA A 303 -18.32 -10.91 -27.57
CA ALA A 303 -17.18 -11.01 -26.67
C ALA A 303 -17.67 -10.63 -25.28
N GLU A 304 -17.20 -11.34 -24.25
CA GLU A 304 -17.59 -11.07 -22.87
C GLU A 304 -16.65 -10.04 -22.24
N PHE A 305 -15.38 -10.03 -22.65
CA PHE A 305 -14.42 -9.01 -22.27
C PHE A 305 -13.71 -8.43 -23.50
N GLN A 306 -13.30 -7.17 -23.37
CA GLN A 306 -12.54 -6.46 -24.39
C GLN A 306 -11.43 -5.67 -23.74
N ILE A 307 -10.29 -5.50 -24.41
CA ILE A 307 -9.18 -4.64 -23.96
C ILE A 307 -8.77 -3.77 -25.14
N GLN A 308 -8.84 -2.45 -24.98
CA GLN A 308 -8.42 -1.51 -26.00
C GLN A 308 -6.90 -1.30 -25.93
N LEU A 309 -6.21 -1.51 -27.05
CA LEU A 309 -4.81 -1.13 -27.21
C LEU A 309 -4.73 0.14 -28.05
N THR A 310 -4.19 1.22 -27.47
CA THR A 310 -4.05 2.49 -28.18
C THR A 310 -2.96 2.41 -29.23
N GLY A 311 -3.13 3.09 -30.37
CA GLY A 311 -2.17 3.04 -31.49
C GLY A 311 -2.27 1.79 -32.37
N ALA A 312 -3.16 0.85 -32.02
CA ALA A 312 -3.38 -0.41 -32.73
C ALA A 312 -2.06 -1.19 -33.00
N PRO A 313 -1.28 -1.51 -31.95
CA PRO A 313 -0.02 -2.23 -32.11
C PRO A 313 -0.24 -3.62 -32.70
N ALA A 314 0.82 -4.19 -33.29
CA ALA A 314 0.80 -5.61 -33.61
C ALA A 314 0.76 -6.43 -32.31
N VAL A 315 -0.08 -7.48 -32.29
CA VAL A 315 -0.20 -8.41 -31.16
C VAL A 315 0.08 -9.81 -31.68
N HIS A 316 1.03 -10.50 -31.03
CA HIS A 316 1.34 -11.88 -31.32
C HIS A 316 0.80 -12.79 -30.21
N VAL A 317 0.58 -14.07 -30.51
CA VAL A 317 0.16 -15.05 -29.51
C VAL A 317 1.13 -15.14 -28.33
N THR A 318 2.43 -14.91 -28.58
CA THR A 318 3.47 -14.90 -27.53
C THR A 318 3.43 -13.66 -26.66
N ASP A 319 2.61 -12.66 -27.00
CA ASP A 319 2.34 -11.48 -26.16
C ASP A 319 1.15 -11.70 -25.21
N ILE A 320 0.42 -12.82 -25.35
CA ILE A 320 -0.68 -13.18 -24.47
C ILE A 320 -0.29 -14.39 -23.62
N ILE A 321 -0.48 -14.28 -22.31
CA ILE A 321 -0.33 -15.39 -21.38
C ILE A 321 -1.72 -16.02 -21.24
N LEU A 322 -1.86 -17.21 -21.81
CA LEU A 322 -3.09 -18.00 -21.92
C LEU A 322 -3.01 -19.20 -21.00
#